data_AF-A0A7C6L7L5-F1
#
_entry.id   AF-A0A7C6L7L5-F1
#
_cell.length_a   1.000
_cell.length_b   1.000
_cell.length_c   1.000
_cell.angle_alpha   90.00
_cell.angle_beta   90.00
_cell.angle_gamma   90.00
#
_symmetry.space_group_name_H-M   'P 1'
#
loop_
_entity.id
_entity.type
_entity.pdbx_description
1 polymer ?
#
loop_
_entity_poly.entity_id
_entity_poly.type
_entity_poly.pdbx_seq_one_letter_code
_entity_poly.pdbx_strand_id
1 'polypeptide(L)'
;VLHRNTHQGYDDESTWSRGEAWALYGYTMTYRETKDEAYLEQARNIANFIFSNPNLPEDLIPYWDFDAPEIPNEERDVSAATITASALYELSTYGGEKSDEYKKQADTILKNLTQNYRTTLNSDAGFLLLHSTGAKSLNSEIDVPIVYADYYFLEALLRKNKLDSNQLIAK
;
A
#
# COMPACT_ATOMS: atom_id res chain seq x y z
N VAL A 1 18.85 4.94 -19.38
CA VAL A 1 18.30 3.69 -18.83
C VAL A 1 18.90 2.55 -19.64
N LEU A 2 19.59 1.60 -19.00
CA LEU A 2 20.30 0.50 -19.69
C LEU A 2 19.45 -0.78 -19.79
N HIS A 3 18.52 -0.98 -18.87
CA HIS A 3 17.47 -2.01 -18.92
C HIS A 3 16.31 -1.52 -18.04
N ARG A 4 15.07 -1.83 -18.40
CA ARG A 4 13.91 -1.76 -17.50
C ARG A 4 13.50 -3.20 -17.25
N ASN A 5 13.42 -3.61 -16.00
CA ASN A 5 13.03 -4.96 -15.65
C ASN A 5 12.28 -4.99 -14.33
N THR A 6 11.53 -6.06 -14.14
CA THR A 6 10.98 -6.43 -12.83
C THR A 6 11.75 -7.62 -12.27
N HIS A 7 11.71 -7.79 -10.95
CA HIS A 7 12.22 -8.99 -10.27
C HIS A 7 11.11 -9.80 -9.60
N GLN A 8 10.00 -9.16 -9.27
CA GLN A 8 8.89 -9.78 -8.52
C GLN A 8 7.51 -9.47 -9.13
N GLY A 9 7.44 -8.56 -10.10
CA GLY A 9 6.24 -8.34 -10.91
C GLY A 9 6.01 -9.45 -11.93
N TYR A 10 4.89 -9.34 -12.63
CA TYR A 10 4.49 -10.25 -13.68
C TYR A 10 5.38 -10.18 -14.93
N ASP A 11 5.70 -8.98 -15.39
CA ASP A 11 6.51 -8.71 -16.58
C ASP A 11 7.36 -7.45 -16.39
N ASP A 12 8.38 -7.24 -17.22
CA ASP A 12 9.27 -6.07 -17.14
C ASP A 12 8.51 -4.74 -17.32
N GLU A 13 7.38 -4.79 -18.04
CA GLU A 13 6.45 -3.70 -18.27
C GLU A 13 5.22 -3.71 -17.35
N SER A 14 5.09 -4.70 -16.45
CA SER A 14 3.97 -4.80 -15.53
C SER A 14 4.16 -3.90 -14.30
N THR A 15 3.05 -3.66 -13.61
CA THR A 15 3.01 -2.79 -12.44
C THR A 15 2.85 -3.62 -11.15
N TRP A 16 3.98 -4.03 -10.57
CA TRP A 16 4.01 -4.73 -9.30
C TRP A 16 3.46 -3.84 -8.16
N SER A 17 2.36 -4.26 -7.53
CA SER A 17 1.58 -3.38 -6.65
C SER A 17 2.34 -2.94 -5.41
N ARG A 18 3.15 -3.84 -4.82
CA ARG A 18 4.01 -3.49 -3.68
C ARG A 18 5.18 -2.59 -4.07
N GLY A 19 5.63 -2.64 -5.32
CA GLY A 19 6.63 -1.70 -5.85
C GLY A 19 6.11 -0.26 -5.82
N GLU A 20 4.89 -0.06 -6.28
CA GLU A 20 4.21 1.24 -6.23
C GLU A 20 3.95 1.69 -4.79
N ALA A 21 3.55 0.77 -3.91
CA ALA A 21 3.38 1.06 -2.49
C ALA A 21 4.71 1.52 -1.84
N TRP A 22 5.83 0.85 -2.16
CA TRP A 22 7.16 1.28 -1.72
C TRP A 22 7.54 2.65 -2.26
N ALA A 23 7.27 2.92 -3.53
CA ALA A 23 7.56 4.22 -4.12
C ALA A 23 6.74 5.31 -3.42
N LEU A 24 5.43 5.12 -3.25
CA LEU A 24 4.56 6.07 -2.55
C LEU A 24 5.05 6.35 -1.13
N TYR A 25 5.32 5.30 -0.35
CA TYR A 25 5.82 5.44 1.02
C TYR A 25 7.20 6.14 1.04
N GLY A 26 8.11 5.70 0.18
CA GLY A 26 9.48 6.18 0.10
C GLY A 26 9.57 7.66 -0.28
N TYR A 27 8.83 8.10 -1.29
CA TYR A 27 8.77 9.52 -1.69
C TYR A 27 8.10 10.39 -0.63
N THR A 28 7.01 9.90 -0.01
CA THR A 28 6.34 10.59 1.12
C THR A 28 7.32 10.80 2.28
N MET A 29 8.04 9.75 2.67
CA MET A 29 9.05 9.80 3.73
C MET A 29 10.23 10.69 3.35
N THR A 30 10.72 10.62 2.10
CA THR A 30 11.85 11.45 1.66
C THR A 30 11.49 12.94 1.69
N TYR A 31 10.27 13.30 1.28
CA TYR A 31 9.78 14.66 1.45
C TYR A 31 9.75 15.07 2.93
N ARG A 32 9.33 14.19 3.86
CA ARG A 32 9.39 14.47 5.29
C ARG A 32 10.78 14.95 5.71
N GLU A 33 11.81 14.20 5.33
CA GLU A 33 13.20 14.40 5.77
C GLU A 33 13.91 15.55 5.05
N THR A 34 13.55 15.82 3.79
CA THR A 34 14.30 16.78 2.94
C THR A 34 13.56 18.09 2.71
N LYS A 35 12.22 18.07 2.79
CA LYS A 35 11.31 19.15 2.36
C LYS A 35 11.48 19.54 0.88
N ASP A 36 12.06 18.68 0.05
CA ASP A 36 12.15 18.93 -1.38
C ASP A 36 10.82 18.56 -2.07
N GLU A 37 10.13 19.59 -2.58
CA GLU A 37 8.83 19.49 -3.24
C GLU A 37 8.82 18.51 -4.41
N ALA A 38 9.97 18.24 -5.04
CA ALA A 38 10.05 17.22 -6.10
C ALA A 38 9.61 15.84 -5.60
N TYR A 39 9.93 15.49 -4.34
CA TYR A 39 9.52 14.23 -3.75
C TYR A 39 8.05 14.22 -3.35
N LEU A 40 7.50 15.35 -2.88
CA LEU A 40 6.07 15.46 -2.59
C LEU A 40 5.24 15.28 -3.86
N GLU A 41 5.66 15.93 -4.94
CA GLU A 41 4.97 15.84 -6.22
C GLU A 41 5.04 14.43 -6.79
N GLN A 42 6.19 13.77 -6.68
CA GLN A 42 6.30 12.37 -7.09
C GLN A 42 5.41 11.44 -6.26
N ALA A 43 5.31 11.63 -4.94
CA ALA A 43 4.39 10.86 -4.09
C ALA A 43 2.93 11.05 -4.52
N ARG A 44 2.51 12.29 -4.83
CA ARG A 44 1.16 12.60 -5.33
C ARG A 44 0.90 11.94 -6.70
N ASN A 45 1.88 11.94 -7.60
CA ASN A 45 1.75 11.29 -8.90
C ASN A 45 1.63 9.77 -8.79
N ILE A 46 2.37 9.14 -7.88
CA ILE A 46 2.23 7.71 -7.61
C ILE A 46 0.86 7.40 -7.00
N ALA A 47 0.39 8.19 -6.03
CA ALA A 47 -0.95 8.03 -5.48
C ALA A 47 -2.02 8.14 -6.59
N ASN A 48 -1.93 9.16 -7.44
CA ASN A 48 -2.83 9.32 -8.58
C ASN A 48 -2.79 8.10 -9.51
N PHE A 49 -1.60 7.57 -9.81
CA PHE A 49 -1.43 6.39 -10.65
C PHE A 49 -2.10 5.16 -10.04
N ILE A 50 -1.83 4.85 -8.76
CA ILE A 50 -2.45 3.73 -8.04
C ILE A 50 -3.98 3.84 -8.08
N PHE A 51 -4.54 4.99 -7.67
CA PHE A 51 -5.99 5.16 -7.52
C PHE A 51 -6.75 5.47 -8.82
N SER A 52 -6.04 5.70 -9.93
CA SER A 52 -6.64 5.76 -11.27
C SER A 52 -6.46 4.47 -12.07
N ASN A 53 -5.75 3.48 -11.52
CA ASN A 53 -5.55 2.21 -12.18
C ASN A 53 -6.90 1.47 -12.32
N PRO A 54 -7.33 1.07 -13.53
CA PRO A 54 -8.63 0.44 -13.75
C PRO A 54 -8.76 -0.95 -13.11
N ASN A 55 -7.63 -1.59 -12.78
CA ASN A 55 -7.57 -2.90 -12.16
C ASN A 55 -7.47 -2.81 -10.63
N LEU A 56 -7.41 -1.60 -10.04
CA LEU A 56 -7.56 -1.44 -8.60
C LEU A 56 -9.00 -1.81 -8.20
N PRO A 57 -9.21 -2.79 -7.31
CA PRO A 57 -10.57 -3.21 -6.93
C PRO A 57 -11.29 -2.19 -6.07
N GLU A 58 -12.62 -2.32 -5.99
CA GLU A 58 -13.48 -1.42 -5.21
C GLU A 58 -13.15 -1.39 -3.71
N ASP A 59 -12.60 -2.47 -3.16
CA ASP A 59 -12.18 -2.55 -1.75
C ASP A 59 -10.80 -1.90 -1.51
N LEU A 60 -10.16 -1.39 -2.56
CA LEU A 60 -8.83 -0.76 -2.55
C LEU A 60 -7.69 -1.67 -2.08
N ILE A 61 -7.90 -3.00 -2.09
CA ILE A 61 -6.84 -3.98 -1.81
C ILE A 61 -6.32 -4.49 -3.15
N PRO A 62 -5.10 -4.10 -3.58
CA PRO A 62 -4.64 -4.39 -4.94
C PRO A 62 -4.43 -5.90 -5.15
N TYR A 63 -4.48 -6.32 -6.40
CA TYR A 63 -3.85 -7.58 -6.82
C TYR A 63 -2.34 -7.49 -6.60
N TRP A 64 -1.64 -8.62 -6.61
CA TRP A 64 -0.19 -8.66 -6.46
C TRP A 64 0.57 -7.89 -7.56
N ASP A 65 -0.04 -7.78 -8.74
CA ASP A 65 0.40 -6.95 -9.87
C ASP A 65 -0.86 -6.38 -10.55
N PHE A 66 -0.85 -5.10 -10.92
CA PHE A 66 -2.01 -4.46 -11.54
C PHE A 66 -2.25 -4.93 -12.99
N ASP A 67 -1.26 -5.53 -13.63
CA ASP A 67 -1.34 -6.01 -15.01
C ASP A 67 -1.38 -7.55 -15.09
N ALA A 68 -1.63 -8.22 -13.96
CA ALA A 68 -1.71 -9.67 -13.91
C ALA A 68 -2.83 -10.20 -14.84
N PRO A 69 -2.56 -11.26 -15.64
CA PRO A 69 -3.40 -11.63 -16.77
C PRO A 69 -4.74 -12.25 -16.38
N GLU A 70 -4.86 -12.85 -15.20
CA GLU A 70 -6.07 -13.56 -14.79
C GLU A 70 -7.03 -12.69 -13.95
N ILE A 71 -6.78 -11.38 -13.81
CA ILE A 71 -7.67 -10.44 -13.10
C ILE A 71 -9.11 -10.59 -13.65
N PRO A 72 -10.14 -10.82 -12.79
CA PRO A 72 -10.14 -10.67 -11.33
C PRO A 72 -9.82 -11.93 -10.50
N ASN A 73 -9.38 -13.02 -11.11
CA ASN A 73 -9.03 -14.29 -10.46
C ASN A 73 -7.55 -14.36 -10.06
N GLU A 74 -6.92 -13.23 -9.76
CA GLU A 74 -5.53 -13.14 -9.31
C GLU A 74 -5.47 -12.91 -7.80
N GLU A 75 -4.37 -13.30 -7.16
CA GLU A 75 -4.19 -13.12 -5.72
C GLU A 75 -4.07 -11.64 -5.36
N ARG A 76 -4.57 -11.32 -4.17
CA ARG A 76 -4.37 -10.01 -3.55
C ARG A 76 -2.93 -9.87 -3.05
N ASP A 77 -2.54 -8.61 -2.85
CA ASP A 77 -1.43 -8.30 -1.97
C ASP A 77 -1.84 -7.31 -0.88
N VAL A 78 -2.27 -7.88 0.24
CA VAL A 78 -2.59 -7.10 1.45
C VAL A 78 -1.41 -6.28 1.96
N SER A 79 -0.18 -6.75 1.76
CA SER A 79 1.00 -6.00 2.18
C SER A 79 1.18 -4.68 1.41
N ALA A 80 0.94 -4.66 0.09
CA ALA A 80 0.89 -3.44 -0.69
C ALA A 80 -0.19 -2.46 -0.18
N ALA A 81 -1.35 -2.98 0.22
CA ALA A 81 -2.45 -2.16 0.75
C ALA A 81 -2.07 -1.49 2.08
N THR A 82 -1.43 -2.22 3.01
CA THR A 82 -1.07 -1.67 4.33
C THR A 82 0.02 -0.60 4.22
N ILE A 83 1.02 -0.80 3.36
CA ILE A 83 2.06 0.18 3.05
C ILE A 83 1.41 1.45 2.46
N THR A 84 0.52 1.28 1.48
CA THR A 84 -0.21 2.37 0.82
C THR A 84 -1.03 3.16 1.81
N ALA A 85 -1.81 2.50 2.68
CA ALA A 85 -2.60 3.18 3.72
C ALA A 85 -1.71 3.98 4.68
N SER A 86 -0.59 3.40 5.12
CA SER A 86 0.35 4.11 6.01
C SER A 86 0.91 5.38 5.34
N ALA A 87 1.33 5.26 4.08
CA ALA A 87 1.85 6.39 3.30
C ALA A 87 0.80 7.48 3.09
N LEU A 88 -0.43 7.12 2.71
CA LEU A 88 -1.53 8.05 2.49
C LEU A 88 -1.89 8.86 3.74
N TYR A 89 -1.88 8.25 4.92
CA TYR A 89 -2.11 9.00 6.16
C TYR A 89 -1.07 10.10 6.35
N GLU A 90 0.21 9.82 6.09
CA GLU A 90 1.25 10.86 6.18
C GLU A 90 1.14 11.89 5.06
N LEU A 91 0.94 11.45 3.80
CA LEU A 91 0.78 12.33 2.65
C LEU A 91 -0.40 13.30 2.82
N SER A 92 -1.49 12.86 3.44
CA SER A 92 -2.66 13.72 3.74
C SER A 92 -2.30 14.95 4.57
N THR A 93 -1.24 14.89 5.39
CA THR A 93 -0.82 16.00 6.28
C THR A 93 -0.05 17.11 5.58
N TYR A 94 0.41 16.90 4.35
CA TYR A 94 1.21 17.88 3.62
C TYR A 94 0.38 18.90 2.81
N GLY A 95 -0.94 18.89 3.00
CA GLY A 95 -1.86 19.81 2.33
C GLY A 95 -2.01 19.55 0.83
N GLY A 96 -2.81 20.42 0.20
CA GLY A 96 -3.20 20.31 -1.20
C GLY A 96 -4.65 19.84 -1.36
N GLU A 97 -5.18 19.97 -2.58
CA GLU A 97 -6.61 19.73 -2.86
C GLU A 97 -7.05 18.29 -2.59
N LYS A 98 -6.12 17.33 -2.65
CA LYS A 98 -6.38 15.89 -2.45
C LYS A 98 -6.12 15.38 -1.02
N SER A 99 -5.74 16.24 -0.08
CA SER A 99 -5.43 15.80 1.30
C SER A 99 -6.54 14.97 1.94
N ASP A 100 -7.79 15.42 1.84
CA ASP A 100 -8.94 14.71 2.40
C ASP A 100 -9.23 13.40 1.64
N GLU A 101 -8.97 13.38 0.34
CA GLU A 101 -9.11 12.19 -0.50
C GLU A 101 -8.12 11.10 -0.06
N TYR A 102 -6.85 11.45 0.17
CA TYR A 102 -5.83 10.52 0.65
C TYR A 102 -6.20 9.91 1.99
N LYS A 103 -6.68 10.73 2.95
CA LYS A 103 -7.14 10.22 4.24
C LYS A 103 -8.33 9.27 4.06
N LYS A 104 -9.30 9.63 3.22
CA LYS A 104 -10.47 8.80 2.94
C LYS A 104 -10.10 7.46 2.30
N GLN A 105 -9.17 7.46 1.34
CA GLN A 105 -8.64 6.24 0.73
C GLN A 105 -7.97 5.34 1.77
N ALA A 106 -7.13 5.92 2.64
CA ALA A 106 -6.48 5.18 3.73
C ALA A 106 -7.49 4.60 4.73
N ASP A 107 -8.52 5.37 5.09
CA ASP A 107 -9.62 4.93 5.96
C ASP A 107 -10.42 3.76 5.33
N THR A 108 -10.66 3.81 4.02
CA THR A 108 -11.30 2.71 3.27
C THR A 108 -10.44 1.45 3.28
N ILE A 109 -9.14 1.57 2.98
CA ILE A 109 -8.21 0.43 3.01
C ILE A 109 -8.20 -0.21 4.41
N LEU A 110 -7.99 0.59 5.48
CA LEU A 110 -7.96 0.06 6.85
C LEU A 110 -9.28 -0.61 7.25
N LYS A 111 -10.41 -0.04 6.83
CA LYS A 111 -11.73 -0.65 7.07
C LYS A 111 -11.82 -2.01 6.40
N ASN A 112 -11.50 -2.13 5.12
CA ASN A 112 -11.59 -3.38 4.38
C ASN A 112 -10.61 -4.43 4.90
N LEU A 113 -9.37 -4.04 5.20
CA LEU A 113 -8.39 -4.91 5.87
C LEU A 113 -8.94 -5.46 7.19
N THR A 114 -9.50 -4.58 8.03
CA THR A 114 -10.03 -4.94 9.34
C THR A 114 -11.23 -5.88 9.26
N GLN A 115 -12.09 -5.69 8.27
CA GLN A 115 -13.34 -6.45 8.12
C GLN A 115 -13.15 -7.79 7.42
N ASN A 116 -12.24 -7.87 6.43
CA ASN A 116 -12.24 -8.97 5.47
C ASN A 116 -10.91 -9.73 5.40
N TYR A 117 -9.80 -9.17 5.89
CA TYR A 117 -8.45 -9.73 5.70
C TYR A 117 -7.74 -10.10 7.00
N ARG A 118 -8.41 -9.95 8.15
CA ARG A 118 -7.84 -10.32 9.46
C ARG A 118 -7.89 -11.83 9.68
N THR A 119 -6.88 -12.31 10.37
CA THR A 119 -6.91 -13.65 10.98
C THR A 119 -8.03 -13.76 12.04
N THR A 120 -8.35 -15.00 12.43
CA THR A 120 -9.12 -15.26 13.64
C THR A 120 -8.24 -15.16 14.89
N LEU A 121 -8.86 -14.87 16.04
CA LEU A 121 -8.11 -14.75 17.29
C LEU A 121 -7.47 -16.10 17.65
N ASN A 122 -6.17 -16.09 17.98
CA ASN A 122 -5.36 -17.27 18.31
C ASN A 122 -5.14 -18.26 17.14
N SER A 123 -5.18 -17.81 15.89
CA SER A 123 -4.81 -18.62 14.71
C SER A 123 -3.57 -18.06 13.98
N ASP A 124 -3.24 -18.68 12.83
CA ASP A 124 -2.25 -18.21 11.85
C ASP A 124 -0.91 -17.79 12.46
N ALA A 125 -0.40 -18.58 13.41
CA ALA A 125 0.89 -18.35 14.08
C ALA A 125 1.08 -16.94 14.69
N GLY A 126 -0.02 -16.21 14.95
CA GLY A 126 0.01 -14.87 15.52
C GLY A 126 0.13 -13.72 14.51
N PHE A 127 0.04 -13.98 13.20
CA PHE A 127 -0.09 -12.92 12.20
C PHE A 127 -1.41 -12.14 12.37
N LEU A 128 -1.48 -10.89 11.93
CA LEU A 128 -2.67 -10.06 12.03
C LEU A 128 -3.51 -10.10 10.74
N LEU A 129 -2.85 -10.20 9.60
CA LEU A 129 -3.45 -10.15 8.27
C LEU A 129 -3.08 -11.37 7.42
N LEU A 130 -4.01 -11.75 6.54
CA LEU A 130 -3.90 -12.82 5.56
C LEU A 130 -3.74 -12.25 4.14
N HIS A 131 -3.58 -13.12 3.13
CA HIS A 131 -3.71 -12.77 1.72
C HIS A 131 -2.71 -11.73 1.17
N SER A 132 -1.45 -11.82 1.61
CA SER A 132 -0.34 -11.11 0.96
C SER A 132 0.34 -12.01 -0.06
N THR A 133 0.95 -11.40 -1.08
CA THR A 133 1.66 -12.13 -2.14
C THR A 133 3.07 -11.58 -2.33
N GLY A 134 4.07 -12.36 -1.92
CA GLY A 134 5.48 -12.02 -1.95
C GLY A 134 6.04 -11.96 -3.37
N ALA A 135 6.34 -13.11 -3.97
CA ALA A 135 6.93 -13.18 -5.30
C ALA A 135 6.27 -14.30 -6.11
N LYS A 136 5.08 -14.02 -6.66
CA LYS A 136 4.33 -15.00 -7.45
C LYS A 136 5.10 -15.48 -8.67
N SER A 137 5.79 -14.58 -9.38
CA SER A 137 6.65 -14.94 -10.52
C SER A 137 7.82 -15.87 -10.15
N LEU A 138 8.16 -15.96 -8.86
CA LEU A 138 9.17 -16.87 -8.32
C LEU A 138 8.57 -18.08 -7.58
N ASN A 139 7.24 -18.28 -7.66
CA ASN A 139 6.49 -19.31 -6.96
C ASN A 139 6.73 -19.31 -5.44
N SER A 140 6.79 -18.12 -4.83
CA SER A 140 7.13 -17.93 -3.42
C SER A 140 6.14 -16.99 -2.72
N GLU A 141 5.73 -17.38 -1.51
CA GLU A 141 4.85 -16.58 -0.63
C GLU A 141 3.57 -16.11 -1.34
N ILE A 142 2.83 -17.02 -1.97
CA ILE A 142 1.59 -16.71 -2.69
C ILE A 142 0.40 -16.94 -1.74
N ASP A 143 -0.43 -15.91 -1.56
CA ASP A 143 -1.61 -15.94 -0.69
C ASP A 143 -1.31 -16.40 0.75
N VAL A 144 -0.34 -15.74 1.39
CA VAL A 144 0.10 -16.06 2.75
C VAL A 144 0.16 -14.82 3.65
N PRO A 145 0.17 -14.98 4.98
CA PRO A 145 0.53 -13.91 5.90
C PRO A 145 1.98 -13.48 5.71
N ILE A 146 2.26 -12.18 5.78
CA ILE A 146 3.63 -11.67 5.70
C ILE A 146 3.88 -10.60 6.78
N VAL A 147 5.02 -10.70 7.48
CA VAL A 147 5.34 -9.87 8.66
C VAL A 147 5.33 -8.37 8.39
N TYR A 148 5.76 -7.93 7.21
CA TYR A 148 5.74 -6.51 6.88
C TYR A 148 4.30 -6.00 6.63
N ALA A 149 3.36 -6.86 6.21
CA ALA A 149 1.96 -6.47 6.12
C ALA A 149 1.42 -6.04 7.49
N ASP A 150 1.70 -6.85 8.53
CA ASP A 150 1.31 -6.59 9.92
C ASP A 150 1.97 -5.33 10.48
N TYR A 151 3.27 -5.14 10.20
CA TYR A 151 3.99 -3.94 10.63
C TYR A 151 3.34 -2.67 10.09
N TYR A 152 3.12 -2.58 8.77
CA TYR A 152 2.53 -1.40 8.14
C TYR A 152 1.05 -1.23 8.48
N PHE A 153 0.34 -2.33 8.79
CA PHE A 153 -1.03 -2.26 9.30
C PHE A 153 -1.08 -1.58 10.68
N LEU A 154 -0.21 -2.01 11.60
CA LEU A 154 -0.09 -1.38 12.92
C LEU A 154 0.38 0.07 12.81
N GLU A 155 1.33 0.36 11.92
CA GLU A 155 1.76 1.74 11.65
C GLU A 155 0.59 2.59 11.16
N ALA A 156 -0.15 2.14 10.15
CA ALA A 156 -1.31 2.86 9.62
C ALA A 156 -2.39 3.11 10.69
N LEU A 157 -2.67 2.11 11.54
CA LEU A 157 -3.59 2.27 12.69
C LEU A 157 -3.10 3.34 13.68
N LEU A 158 -1.80 3.37 13.98
CA LEU A 158 -1.20 4.39 14.84
C LEU A 158 -1.26 5.79 14.21
N ARG A 159 -0.97 5.90 12.91
CA ARG A 159 -1.06 7.17 12.15
C ARG A 159 -2.50 7.68 12.14
N LYS A 160 -3.47 6.81 11.87
CA LYS A 160 -4.90 7.12 11.96
C LYS A 160 -5.29 7.62 13.34
N ASN A 161 -4.92 6.90 14.39
CA ASN A 161 -5.27 7.27 15.76
C ASN A 161 -4.75 8.66 16.13
N LYS A 162 -3.50 8.96 15.75
CA LYS A 162 -2.90 10.29 15.94
C LYS A 162 -3.67 11.37 15.18
N LEU A 163 -3.98 11.15 13.91
CA LEU A 163 -4.79 12.09 13.11
C LEU A 163 -6.15 12.38 13.73
N ASP A 164 -6.89 11.33 14.07
CA ASP A 164 -8.23 11.46 14.64
C ASP A 164 -8.17 12.12 16.05
N SER A 165 -7.02 12.08 16.72
CA SER A 165 -6.74 12.75 18.00
C SER A 165 -6.04 14.11 17.88
N ASN A 166 -5.90 14.66 16.66
CA ASN A 166 -5.17 15.90 16.36
C ASN A 166 -3.71 15.94 16.87
N GLN A 167 -3.02 14.79 16.84
CA GLN A 167 -1.60 14.65 17.18
C GLN A 167 -0.74 14.60 15.91
N LEU A 168 0.51 15.07 16.01
CA LEU A 168 1.49 14.98 14.93
C LEU A 168 1.82 13.52 14.62
N ILE A 169 1.66 13.11 13.36
CA ILE A 169 1.95 11.75 12.90
C ILE A 169 3.45 11.48 12.87
N ALA A 170 4.19 12.43 12.31
CA ALA A 170 5.63 12.41 12.12
C ALA A 170 6.30 13.45 13.03
N LYS A 171 7.48 13.09 13.57
CA LYS A 171 8.36 14.01 14.29
C LYS A 171 9.42 14.56 13.35
#